data_AF-A0A0H2SWA7-F1
#
_entry.id   AF-A0A0H2SWA7-F1
#
_cell.length_a   1.000
_cell.length_b   1.000
_cell.length_c   1.000
_cell.angle_alpha   90.00
_cell.angle_beta   90.00
_cell.angle_gamma   90.00
#
_symmetry.space_group_name_H-M   'P 1'
#
loop_
_entity.id
_entity.type
_entity.pdbx_description
1 polymer ?
#
loop_
_entity_poly.entity_id
_entity_poly.type
_entity_poly.pdbx_seq_one_letter_code
_entity_poly.pdbx_strand_id
1 'polypeptide(L)'
;MKRLPIGDSDFKTVIEDNAYYIDKSMLTKEIITGGRVILITRPRRFGKTLNMSMLKYFFRNDQDNKHLYKNLKIYKEKEIIEKYLINFL
;
A
#
# COMPACT_ATOMS: atom_id res chain seq x y z
N MET A 1 -10.32 -18.01 10.75
CA MET A 1 -9.16 -18.08 9.84
C MET A 1 -9.43 -17.12 8.68
N LYS A 2 -8.49 -16.26 8.28
CA LYS A 2 -8.70 -15.31 7.17
C LYS A 2 -8.55 -16.01 5.82
N ARG A 3 -9.38 -15.65 4.82
CA ARG A 3 -9.28 -16.16 3.44
C ARG A 3 -7.95 -15.74 2.81
N LEU A 4 -7.24 -16.66 2.16
CA LEU A 4 -6.10 -16.30 1.32
C LEU A 4 -6.61 -15.62 0.02
N PRO A 5 -6.16 -14.40 -0.31
CA PRO A 5 -6.60 -13.68 -1.50
C PRO A 5 -5.90 -14.20 -2.77
N ILE A 6 -6.05 -15.48 -3.08
CA ILE A 6 -5.41 -16.10 -4.25
C ILE A 6 -6.03 -15.54 -5.53
N GLY A 7 -5.18 -15.01 -6.41
CA GLY A 7 -5.63 -14.41 -7.68
C GLY A 7 -6.13 -12.97 -7.55
N ASP A 8 -6.35 -12.50 -6.33
CA ASP A 8 -6.70 -11.11 -6.06
C ASP A 8 -5.43 -10.27 -5.89
N SER A 9 -5.35 -9.18 -6.64
CA SER A 9 -4.22 -8.24 -6.62
C SER A 9 -4.68 -6.81 -6.38
N ASP A 10 -5.95 -6.59 -6.05
CA ASP A 10 -6.42 -5.27 -5.67
C ASP A 10 -6.28 -5.08 -4.16
N PHE A 11 -5.42 -4.13 -3.77
CA PHE A 11 -5.13 -3.89 -2.37
C PHE A 11 -6.37 -3.46 -1.58
N LYS A 12 -7.24 -2.63 -2.18
CA LYS A 12 -8.46 -2.18 -1.54
C LYS A 12 -9.37 -3.36 -1.24
N THR A 13 -9.67 -4.22 -2.23
CA THR A 13 -10.46 -5.44 -2.01
C THR A 13 -9.85 -6.33 -0.92
N VAL A 14 -8.53 -6.58 -0.96
CA VAL A 14 -7.86 -7.43 0.05
C VAL A 14 -8.03 -6.89 1.49
N ILE A 15 -7.95 -5.58 1.68
CA ILE A 15 -8.11 -4.94 2.99
C ILE A 15 -9.58 -4.93 3.43
N GLU A 16 -10.50 -4.53 2.55
CA GLU A 16 -11.93 -4.41 2.84
C GLU A 16 -12.60 -5.76 3.08
N ASP A 17 -12.19 -6.81 2.36
CA ASP A 17 -12.63 -8.20 2.60
C ASP A 17 -12.08 -8.81 3.90
N ASN A 18 -11.22 -8.07 4.63
CA ASN A 18 -10.47 -8.57 5.78
C ASN A 18 -9.71 -9.87 5.45
N ALA A 19 -9.23 -10.00 4.21
CA ALA A 19 -8.49 -11.16 3.74
C ALA A 19 -7.10 -11.23 4.39
N TYR A 20 -6.42 -12.37 4.21
CA TYR A 20 -5.07 -12.54 4.70
C TYR A 20 -4.11 -11.65 3.92
N TYR A 21 -3.55 -10.65 4.59
CA TYR A 21 -2.62 -9.68 4.01
C TYR A 21 -1.33 -9.63 4.84
N ILE A 22 -0.19 -9.74 4.17
CA ILE A 22 1.12 -9.52 4.79
C ILE A 22 1.46 -8.05 4.61
N ASP A 23 1.52 -7.33 5.73
CA ASP A 23 1.80 -5.90 5.73
C ASP A 23 3.22 -5.58 5.23
N LYS A 24 3.27 -5.03 4.01
CA LYS A 24 4.46 -4.51 3.33
C LYS A 24 4.37 -2.99 3.12
N SER A 25 3.51 -2.30 3.86
CA SER A 25 3.23 -0.87 3.66
C SER A 25 4.44 0.05 3.87
N MET A 26 5.47 -0.40 4.59
CA MET A 26 6.73 0.35 4.73
C MET A 26 7.50 0.50 3.41
N LEU A 27 7.19 -0.32 2.39
CA LEU A 27 7.67 -0.10 1.01
C LEU A 27 7.32 1.30 0.51
N THR A 28 6.18 1.86 0.91
CA THR A 28 5.80 3.23 0.57
C THR A 28 6.81 4.25 1.09
N LYS A 29 7.26 4.10 2.34
CA LYS A 29 8.31 4.96 2.92
C LYS A 29 9.62 4.80 2.16
N GLU A 30 10.04 3.57 1.90
CA GLU A 30 11.26 3.29 1.11
C GLU A 30 11.21 3.93 -0.29
N ILE A 31 10.02 4.00 -0.90
CA ILE A 31 9.83 4.66 -2.20
C ILE A 31 9.92 6.18 -2.09
N ILE A 32 9.30 6.77 -1.07
CA ILE A 32 9.31 8.22 -0.87
C ILE A 32 10.70 8.73 -0.51
N THR A 33 11.43 7.99 0.33
CA THR A 33 12.79 8.35 0.77
C THR A 33 13.88 7.80 -0.13
N GLY A 34 13.51 7.04 -1.16
CA GLY A 34 14.44 6.38 -2.08
C GLY A 34 15.13 7.35 -3.03
N GLY A 35 16.16 6.84 -3.72
CA GLY A 35 16.89 7.61 -4.74
C GLY A 35 16.08 7.83 -6.03
N ARG A 36 16.69 8.55 -6.98
CA ARG A 36 16.08 8.92 -8.28
C ARG A 36 15.50 7.74 -9.08
N VAL A 37 16.04 6.54 -8.88
CA VAL A 37 15.60 5.31 -9.55
C VAL A 37 15.45 4.20 -8.51
N ILE A 38 14.31 3.52 -8.54
CA ILE A 38 14.02 2.36 -7.70
C ILE A 38 13.77 1.15 -8.61
N LEU A 39 14.62 0.13 -8.49
CA LEU A 39 14.47 -1.12 -9.24
C LEU A 39 13.59 -2.10 -8.47
N ILE A 40 12.37 -2.31 -8.96
CA ILE A 40 11.53 -3.40 -8.48
C ILE A 40 11.99 -4.69 -9.19
N THR A 41 12.84 -5.45 -8.50
CA THR A 41 12.93 -6.92 -8.51
C THR A 41 11.89 -7.69 -9.34
N ARG A 42 12.16 -8.75 -10.13
CA ARG A 42 11.09 -9.63 -10.68
C ARG A 42 11.00 -11.07 -10.12
N PRO A 43 11.16 -11.35 -8.81
CA PRO A 43 10.79 -12.66 -8.28
C PRO A 43 9.28 -12.94 -8.47
N ARG A 44 8.95 -14.12 -9.00
CA ARG A 44 7.58 -14.54 -9.29
C ARG A 44 6.79 -14.73 -7.98
N ARG A 45 5.49 -14.40 -7.98
CA ARG A 45 4.57 -14.50 -6.83
C ARG A 45 4.94 -13.68 -5.58
N PHE A 46 5.85 -12.72 -5.69
CA PHE A 46 6.29 -11.92 -4.54
C PHE A 46 5.34 -10.78 -4.12
N GLY A 47 4.15 -10.70 -4.72
CA GLY A 47 3.13 -9.69 -4.42
C GLY A 47 3.37 -8.32 -5.07
N LYS A 48 4.09 -8.25 -6.19
CA LYS A 48 4.43 -6.99 -6.87
C LYS A 48 3.19 -6.24 -7.34
N THR A 49 2.25 -6.92 -7.99
CA THR A 49 1.00 -6.31 -8.46
C THR A 49 0.18 -5.75 -7.29
N LEU A 50 0.03 -6.53 -6.21
CA LEU A 50 -0.67 -6.09 -5.00
C LEU A 50 0.01 -4.85 -4.37
N ASN A 51 1.34 -4.83 -4.30
CA ASN A 51 2.09 -3.68 -3.81
C ASN A 51 1.93 -2.45 -4.71
N MET A 52 1.86 -2.61 -6.05
CA MET A 52 1.58 -1.49 -6.95
C MET A 52 0.15 -0.96 -6.77
N SER A 53 -0.83 -1.83 -6.55
CA SER A 53 -2.19 -1.41 -6.19
C SER A 53 -2.21 -0.66 -4.86
N MET A 54 -1.47 -1.14 -3.85
CA MET A 54 -1.29 -0.43 -2.58
C MET A 54 -0.69 0.97 -2.76
N LEU A 55 0.35 1.13 -3.58
CA LEU A 55 0.95 2.44 -3.84
C LEU A 55 -0.01 3.36 -4.62
N LYS A 56 -0.77 2.80 -5.57
CA LYS A 56 -1.79 3.54 -6.31
C LYS A 56 -2.83 4.18 -5.39
N TYR A 57 -3.39 3.43 -4.44
CA TYR A 57 -4.34 3.99 -3.47
C TYR A 57 -3.69 4.97 -2.50
N PHE A 58 -2.39 4.82 -2.24
CA PHE A 58 -1.68 5.67 -1.30
C PHE A 58 -1.45 7.07 -1.86
N PHE A 59 -1.09 7.17 -3.14
CA PHE A 59 -0.82 8.44 -3.83
C PHE A 59 -2.03 9.00 -4.59
N ARG A 60 -3.20 8.34 -4.52
CA ARG A 60 -4.45 8.87 -5.09
C ARG A 60 -4.98 9.99 -4.20
N ASN A 61 -5.18 11.17 -4.79
CA ASN A 61 -5.70 12.36 -4.11
C ASN A 61 -7.15 12.72 -4.51
N ASP A 62 -7.79 11.91 -5.35
CA ASP A 62 -9.18 12.09 -5.80
C ASP A 62 -10.18 11.28 -4.96
N GLN A 63 -9.72 10.53 -3.95
CA GLN A 63 -10.53 9.65 -3.10
C GLN A 63 -9.97 9.61 -1.66
N ASP A 64 -10.83 9.54 -0.65
CA ASP A 64 -10.39 9.27 0.73
C ASP A 64 -10.06 7.78 0.89
N ASN A 65 -8.77 7.46 0.86
CA ASN A 65 -8.26 6.09 1.03
C ASN A 65 -7.66 5.83 2.42
N LYS A 66 -7.82 6.75 3.38
CA LYS A 66 -7.15 6.65 4.70
C LYS A 66 -7.52 5.36 5.43
N HIS A 67 -8.77 4.90 5.30
CA HIS A 67 -9.25 3.69 5.97
C HIS A 67 -8.48 2.43 5.55
N LEU A 68 -7.96 2.38 4.32
CA LEU A 68 -7.19 1.24 3.83
C LEU A 68 -5.85 1.06 4.55
N TYR A 69 -5.33 2.12 5.18
CA TYR A 69 -4.01 2.11 5.81
C TYR A 69 -4.07 2.10 7.33
N LYS A 70 -5.21 2.40 7.97
CA LYS A 70 -5.34 2.60 9.44
C LYS A 70 -4.68 1.51 10.30
N ASN A 71 -4.70 0.26 9.83
CA ASN A 71 -4.16 -0.90 10.55
C ASN A 71 -2.77 -1.36 10.06
N LEU A 72 -2.14 -0.60 9.17
CA LEU A 72 -0.85 -0.93 8.57
C LEU A 72 0.29 -0.10 9.18
N LYS A 73 1.51 -0.62 9.12
CA LYS A 73 2.72 0.01 9.69
C LYS A 73 2.94 1.44 9.17
N ILE A 74 2.74 1.70 7.88
CA ILE A 74 2.94 3.03 7.29
C ILE A 74 2.08 4.11 7.95
N TYR A 75 0.92 3.76 8.52
CA TYR A 75 0.01 4.72 9.15
C TYR A 75 0.58 5.36 10.41
N LYS A 76 1.64 4.77 10.98
CA LYS A 76 2.38 5.33 12.12
C LYS A 76 3.35 6.45 11.70
N GLU A 77 3.68 6.56 10.41
CA GLU A 77 4.58 7.58 9.85
C GLU A 77 3.80 8.87 9.58
N LYS A 78 3.49 9.62 10.66
CA LYS A 78 2.58 10.79 10.61
C LYS A 78 2.92 11.80 9.52
N GLU A 79 4.19 12.19 9.41
CA GLU A 79 4.65 13.16 8.40
C GLU A 79 4.38 12.68 6.96
N ILE A 80 4.61 11.39 6.70
CA ILE A 80 4.36 10.78 5.38
C ILE A 80 2.84 10.72 5.10
N ILE A 81 2.05 10.33 6.11
CA ILE A 81 0.60 10.23 5.98
C ILE A 81 -0.03 11.60 5.73
N GLU A 82 0.32 12.60 6.55
CA GLU A 82 -0.16 13.97 6.39
C GLU A 82 0.21 14.52 5.01
N LYS A 83 1.48 14.35 4.60
CA LYS A 83 1.97 14.93 3.35
C LYS A 83 1.40 14.29 2.08
N TYR A 84 1.24 12.96 2.05
CA TYR A 84 0.98 12.22 0.82
C TYR A 84 -0.37 11.52 0.76
N LEU A 85 -0.98 11.16 1.90
CA LEU A 85 -2.25 10.44 1.96
C LEU A 85 -3.43 11.34 2.34
N ILE A 86 -3.17 12.43 3.07
CA ILE A 86 -4.23 13.33 3.59
C ILE A 86 -4.38 14.61 2.75
N ASN A 87 -3.31 15.08 2.11
CA ASN A 87 -3.33 16.33 1.36
C ASN A 87 -4.13 16.18 0.06
N PHE A 88 -5.42 16.50 0.15
CA PHE A 88 -6.14 17.15 -0.93
C PHE A 88 -5.53 18.55 -1.08
N LEU A 89 -5.26 18.96 -2.32
CA LEU A 89 -4.72 20.29 -2.63
C LEU A 89 -5.49 21.41 -1.92
#